data_AF-A0A935IHM9-F1
#
_entry.id   AF-A0A935IHM9-F1
#
_cell.length_a   1.000
_cell.length_b   1.000
_cell.length_c   1.000
_cell.angle_alpha   90.00
_cell.angle_beta   90.00
_cell.angle_gamma   90.00
#
_symmetry.space_group_name_H-M   'P 1'
#
loop_
_entity.id
_entity.type
_entity.pdbx_description
1 polymer ?
#
loop_
_entity_poly.entity_id
_entity_poly.type
_entity_poly.pdbx_seq_one_letter_code
_entity_poly.pdbx_strand_id
1 'polypeptide(L)'
;MPRPGAAGELMRLAYFQGADPRDPLVSPVDHPAVLAKFPPTLLVTATRDMAMSSALYTHRQLVKAGVAADLQVWDGLQHFFFGDVDLPESREAYRVMVDFFDRHLEGARQPRDTGGRRP
;
A
#
# COMPACT_ATOMS: atom_id res chain seq x y z
N MET A 1 10.75 4.61 -18.79
CA MET A 1 10.90 5.79 -17.90
C MET A 1 9.53 6.43 -17.75
N PRO A 2 9.03 6.75 -16.54
CA PRO A 2 7.82 7.56 -16.40
C PRO A 2 8.05 8.90 -17.10
N ARG A 3 7.01 9.49 -17.71
CA ARG A 3 7.13 10.81 -18.31
C ARG A 3 7.54 11.84 -17.24
N PRO A 4 8.56 12.68 -17.47
CA PRO A 4 8.77 13.86 -16.64
C PRO A 4 7.51 14.73 -16.73
N GLY A 5 6.75 14.87 -15.64
CA GLY A 5 5.58 15.76 -15.61
C GLY A 5 4.39 15.29 -14.77
N ALA A 6 4.14 13.99 -14.62
CA ALA A 6 2.94 13.51 -13.91
C ALA A 6 2.90 13.92 -12.42
N ALA A 7 4.04 13.84 -11.73
CA ALA A 7 4.17 14.38 -10.37
C ALA A 7 3.96 15.91 -10.32
N GLY A 8 4.46 16.63 -11.33
CA GLY A 8 4.31 18.09 -11.42
C GLY A 8 2.87 18.54 -11.67
N GLU A 9 2.02 17.69 -12.25
CA GLU A 9 0.60 17.98 -12.47
C GLU A 9 -0.23 17.75 -11.20
N LEU A 10 0.06 16.68 -10.44
CA LEU A 10 -0.54 16.45 -9.13
C LEU A 10 -0.21 17.58 -8.14
N MET A 11 1.00 18.11 -8.16
CA MET A 11 1.40 19.24 -7.29
C MET A 11 0.63 20.55 -7.57
N ARG A 12 -0.12 20.64 -8.68
CA ARG A 12 -0.98 21.79 -8.95
C ARG A 12 -2.33 21.71 -8.24
N LEU A 13 -2.68 20.56 -7.65
CA LEU A 13 -3.92 20.40 -6.90
C LEU A 13 -3.92 21.29 -5.65
N ALA A 14 -5.11 21.73 -5.25
CA ALA A 14 -5.29 22.57 -4.06
C ALA A 14 -4.70 21.93 -2.79
N TYR A 15 -4.72 20.60 -2.71
CA TYR A 15 -4.18 19.82 -1.60
C TYR A 15 -2.67 20.06 -1.37
N PHE A 16 -1.89 20.33 -2.42
CA PHE A 16 -0.44 20.52 -2.33
C PHE A 16 -0.01 22.00 -2.34
N GLN A 17 -0.95 22.94 -2.18
CA GLN A 17 -0.63 24.37 -2.21
C GLN A 17 0.31 24.73 -1.05
N GLY A 18 1.46 25.31 -1.41
CA GLY A 18 2.51 25.68 -0.45
C GLY A 18 3.36 24.51 0.06
N ALA A 19 3.09 23.27 -0.34
CA ALA A 19 3.92 22.12 0.01
C ALA A 19 5.15 22.03 -0.91
N ASP A 20 6.31 21.67 -0.35
CA ASP A 20 7.47 21.30 -1.17
C ASP A 20 7.29 19.87 -1.68
N PRO A 21 7.25 19.61 -3.00
CA PRO A 21 7.16 18.25 -3.53
C PRO A 21 8.28 17.32 -3.07
N ARG A 22 9.42 17.88 -2.65
CA ARG A 22 10.58 17.13 -2.12
C ARG A 22 10.52 16.90 -0.62
N ASP A 23 9.52 17.44 0.08
CA ASP A 23 9.37 17.18 1.50
C ASP A 23 9.14 15.66 1.73
N PRO A 24 9.89 15.00 2.63
CA PRO A 24 9.69 13.60 2.96
C PRO A 24 8.29 13.23 3.44
N LEU A 25 7.53 14.18 3.99
CA LEU A 25 6.14 13.98 4.40
C LEU A 25 5.16 14.06 3.21
N VAL A 26 5.59 14.63 2.09
CA VAL A 26 4.81 14.72 0.84
C VAL A 26 5.14 13.55 -0.09
N SER A 27 6.42 13.27 -0.31
CA SER A 27 6.90 12.25 -1.25
C SER A 27 7.91 11.29 -0.60
N PRO A 28 7.51 10.46 0.38
CA PRO A 28 8.43 9.61 1.14
C PRO A 28 9.22 8.61 0.28
N VAL A 29 8.72 8.27 -0.91
CA VAL A 29 9.36 7.33 -1.83
C VAL A 29 10.73 7.79 -2.32
N ASP A 30 11.00 9.09 -2.30
CA ASP A 30 12.28 9.68 -2.71
C ASP A 30 13.28 9.79 -1.54
N HIS A 31 12.91 9.34 -0.34
CA HIS A 31 13.71 9.46 0.89
C HIS A 31 14.03 8.08 1.48
N PRO A 32 15.16 7.46 1.12
CA PRO A 32 15.53 6.12 1.60
C PRO A 32 15.58 5.99 3.13
N ALA A 33 16.04 7.04 3.84
CA ALA A 33 16.09 7.05 5.30
C ALA A 33 14.70 7.09 5.97
N VAL A 34 13.69 7.57 5.25
CA VAL A 34 12.29 7.52 5.68
C VAL A 34 11.73 6.12 5.40
N LEU A 35 11.94 5.61 4.18
CA LEU A 35 11.50 4.27 3.81
C LEU A 35 12.08 3.18 4.71
N ALA A 36 13.35 3.26 5.11
CA ALA A 36 13.99 2.28 6.00
C ALA A 36 13.31 2.16 7.39
N LYS A 37 12.43 3.10 7.76
CA LYS A 37 11.66 3.08 9.00
C LYS A 37 10.25 2.52 8.83
N PHE A 38 9.84 2.18 7.60
CA PHE A 38 8.52 1.62 7.36
C PHE A 38 8.42 0.23 8.00
N PRO A 39 7.24 -0.13 8.56
CA PRO A 39 6.96 -1.50 8.96
C PRO A 39 6.91 -2.41 7.71
N PRO A 40 6.77 -3.74 7.89
CA PRO A 40 6.33 -4.59 6.79
C PRO A 40 5.17 -3.93 6.05
N THR A 41 5.26 -3.83 4.71
CA THR A 41 4.32 -3.04 3.90
C THR A 41 3.72 -3.89 2.78
N LEU A 42 2.39 -3.89 2.67
CA LEU A 42 1.67 -4.49 1.55
C LEU A 42 1.28 -3.40 0.53
N LEU A 43 1.62 -3.62 -0.74
CA LEU A 43 1.15 -2.81 -1.86
C LEU A 43 0.20 -3.62 -2.73
N VAL A 44 -1.00 -3.09 -2.95
CA VAL A 44 -2.07 -3.68 -3.77
C VAL A 44 -2.34 -2.76 -4.95
N THR A 45 -2.28 -3.30 -6.17
CA THR A 45 -2.61 -2.55 -7.39
C THR A 45 -3.14 -3.51 -8.48
N ALA A 46 -3.37 -3.01 -9.68
CA ALA A 46 -3.84 -3.78 -10.82
C ALA A 46 -3.23 -3.30 -12.14
N THR A 47 -3.27 -4.13 -13.19
CA THR A 47 -2.60 -3.82 -14.46
C THR A 47 -3.22 -2.65 -15.24
N ARG A 48 -4.46 -2.26 -14.93
CA ARG A 48 -5.12 -1.06 -15.48
C ARG A 48 -5.31 0.06 -14.45
N ASP A 49 -4.61 -0.01 -13.32
CA ASP A 49 -4.55 1.07 -12.34
C ASP A 49 -3.59 2.17 -12.81
N MET A 50 -4.05 3.42 -12.79
CA MET A 50 -3.20 4.59 -13.07
C MET A 50 -2.02 4.71 -12.09
N ALA A 51 -2.13 4.14 -10.90
CA ALA A 51 -1.08 4.09 -9.88
C ALA A 51 -0.16 2.86 -9.97
N MET A 52 -0.32 1.96 -10.97
CA MET A 52 0.49 0.74 -11.04
C MET A 52 1.99 1.05 -11.06
N SER A 53 2.41 2.01 -11.89
CA SER A 53 3.84 2.35 -12.01
C SER A 53 4.42 2.93 -10.72
N SER A 54 3.64 3.74 -9.98
CA SER A 54 4.09 4.28 -8.70
C SER A 54 4.12 3.21 -7.62
N ALA A 55 3.14 2.30 -7.56
CA ALA A 55 3.14 1.17 -6.63
C ALA A 55 4.36 0.25 -6.84
N LEU A 56 4.67 -0.12 -8.09
CA LEU A 56 5.85 -0.92 -8.43
C LEU A 56 7.15 -0.20 -8.08
N TYR A 57 7.22 1.12 -8.31
CA TYR A 57 8.39 1.91 -7.94
C TYR A 57 8.57 1.94 -6.42
N THR A 58 7.51 2.22 -5.65
CA THR A 58 7.53 2.25 -4.18
C THR A 58 7.94 0.90 -3.61
N HIS A 59 7.39 -0.21 -4.12
CA HIS A 59 7.81 -1.56 -3.72
C HIS A 59 9.31 -1.77 -3.89
N ARG A 60 9.86 -1.41 -5.06
CA ARG A 60 11.30 -1.51 -5.33
C ARG A 60 12.13 -0.66 -4.38
N GLN A 61 11.67 0.54 -4.00
CA GLN A 61 12.41 1.39 -3.06
C GLN A 61 12.36 0.84 -1.64
N LEU A 62 11.22 0.31 -1.19
CA LEU A 62 11.09 -0.35 0.12
C LEU A 62 12.03 -1.55 0.23
N VAL A 63 12.03 -2.43 -0.79
CA VAL A 63 12.94 -3.59 -0.82
C VAL A 63 14.42 -3.16 -0.79
N LYS A 64 14.80 -2.13 -1.55
CA LYS A 64 16.16 -1.57 -1.52
C LYS A 64 16.54 -0.98 -0.16
N ALA A 65 15.56 -0.44 0.58
CA ALA A 65 15.74 0.08 1.93
C ALA A 65 15.77 -1.03 3.01
N GLY A 66 15.67 -2.30 2.62
CA GLY A 66 15.67 -3.44 3.55
C GLY A 66 14.33 -3.70 4.23
N VAL A 67 13.25 -3.07 3.76
CA VAL A 67 11.90 -3.28 4.30
C VAL A 67 11.28 -4.53 3.68
N ALA A 68 10.64 -5.37 4.51
CA ALA A 68 9.80 -6.45 4.03
C ALA A 68 8.58 -5.87 3.31
N ALA A 69 8.51 -6.04 1.99
CA ALA A 69 7.44 -5.46 1.17
C ALA A 69 6.81 -6.51 0.26
N ASP A 70 5.50 -6.70 0.40
CA ASP A 70 4.69 -7.58 -0.44
C ASP A 70 4.02 -6.75 -1.54
N LEU A 71 4.02 -7.24 -2.78
CA LEU A 71 3.36 -6.60 -3.92
C LEU A 71 2.36 -7.57 -4.55
N GLN A 72 1.13 -7.12 -4.72
CA GLN A 72 0.04 -7.90 -5.29
C GLN A 72 -0.58 -7.11 -6.44
N VAL A 73 -0.63 -7.73 -7.62
CA VAL A 73 -1.07 -7.10 -8.87
C VAL A 73 -2.13 -7.96 -9.52
N TRP A 74 -3.36 -7.47 -9.60
CA TRP A 74 -4.45 -8.15 -10.31
C TRP A 74 -4.48 -7.74 -11.78
N ASP A 75 -4.67 -8.70 -12.66
CA ASP A 75 -4.77 -8.43 -14.10
C ASP A 75 -6.16 -7.92 -14.49
N GLY A 76 -6.21 -6.95 -15.40
CA GLY A 76 -7.44 -6.43 -16.00
C GLY A 76 -8.24 -5.43 -15.16
N LEU A 77 -7.96 -5.31 -13.87
CA LEU A 77 -8.73 -4.46 -12.95
C LEU A 77 -8.25 -3.00 -12.92
N GLN A 78 -9.15 -2.09 -12.55
CA GLN A 78 -8.90 -0.65 -12.50
C GLN A 78 -8.45 -0.17 -11.11
N HIS A 79 -8.20 1.13 -11.00
CA HIS A 79 -7.88 1.79 -9.74
C HIS A 79 -8.95 1.51 -8.69
N PHE A 80 -8.53 1.13 -7.47
CA PHE A 80 -9.42 0.87 -6.34
C PHE A 80 -10.51 -0.19 -6.64
N PHE A 81 -10.20 -1.22 -7.45
CA PHE A 81 -11.17 -2.28 -7.80
C PHE A 81 -11.83 -2.93 -6.58
N PHE A 82 -11.07 -3.06 -5.48
CA PHE A 82 -11.54 -3.63 -4.21
C PHE A 82 -12.53 -2.74 -3.45
N GLY A 83 -12.96 -1.62 -4.01
CA GLY A 83 -14.14 -0.87 -3.56
C GLY A 83 -15.47 -1.49 -4.00
N ASP A 84 -15.46 -2.28 -5.08
CA ASP A 84 -16.63 -3.04 -5.52
C ASP A 84 -16.66 -4.40 -4.79
N VAL A 85 -17.52 -4.49 -3.77
CA VAL A 85 -17.64 -5.67 -2.89
C VAL A 85 -18.26 -6.89 -3.56
N ASP A 86 -18.86 -6.73 -4.75
CA ASP A 86 -19.52 -7.80 -5.48
C ASP A 86 -18.55 -8.56 -6.40
N LEU A 87 -17.39 -7.97 -6.72
CA LEU A 87 -16.35 -8.67 -7.48
C LEU A 87 -15.72 -9.80 -6.64
N PRO A 88 -15.55 -11.00 -7.22
CA PRO A 88 -14.84 -12.09 -6.54
C PRO A 88 -13.37 -11.71 -6.26
N GLU A 89 -12.72 -10.97 -7.14
CA GLU A 89 -11.34 -10.50 -6.97
C GLU A 89 -11.20 -9.53 -5.79
N SER A 90 -12.24 -8.74 -5.48
CA SER A 90 -12.24 -7.89 -4.28
C SER A 90 -12.19 -8.72 -3.00
N ARG A 91 -12.92 -9.84 -2.96
CA ARG A 91 -12.90 -10.77 -1.82
C ARG A 91 -11.54 -11.46 -1.68
N GLU A 92 -10.86 -11.73 -2.79
CA GLU A 92 -9.48 -12.21 -2.79
C GLU A 92 -8.52 -11.16 -2.26
N ALA A 93 -8.63 -9.91 -2.71
CA ALA A 93 -7.82 -8.80 -2.22
C ALA A 93 -8.00 -8.60 -0.70
N TYR A 94 -9.22 -8.71 -0.17
CA TYR A 94 -9.45 -8.65 1.27
C TYR A 94 -8.77 -9.78 2.03
N ARG A 95 -8.77 -11.00 1.48
CA ARG A 95 -8.09 -12.14 2.10
C ARG A 95 -6.59 -11.91 2.16
N VAL A 96 -5.99 -11.43 1.07
CA VAL A 96 -4.58 -11.04 1.02
C VAL A 96 -4.25 -9.99 2.08
N MET A 97 -5.09 -8.97 2.26
CA MET A 97 -4.91 -7.95 3.30
C MET A 97 -4.99 -8.56 4.71
N VAL A 98 -5.99 -9.41 4.98
CA VAL A 98 -6.16 -10.09 6.27
C VAL A 98 -4.95 -10.98 6.57
N ASP A 99 -4.54 -11.83 5.63
CA ASP A 99 -3.40 -12.75 5.80
C ASP A 99 -2.09 -11.98 6.01
N PHE A 100 -1.93 -10.81 5.38
CA PHE A 100 -0.79 -9.93 5.63
C PHE A 100 -0.79 -9.40 7.06
N PHE A 101 -1.93 -8.89 7.54
CA PHE A 101 -2.03 -8.39 8.90
C PHE A 101 -1.87 -9.49 9.95
N ASP A 102 -2.51 -10.65 9.76
CA ASP A 102 -2.36 -11.80 10.65
C ASP A 102 -0.87 -12.18 10.76
N ARG A 103 -0.15 -12.36 9.65
CA ARG A 103 1.30 -12.67 9.65
C ARG A 103 2.17 -11.65 10.40
N HIS A 104 1.80 -10.38 10.42
CA HIS A 104 2.64 -9.30 10.97
C HIS A 104 2.17 -8.74 12.30
N LEU A 105 0.93 -9.03 12.73
CA LEU A 105 0.33 -8.53 13.97
C LEU A 105 0.00 -9.64 14.98
N GLU A 106 0.10 -10.93 14.62
CA GLU A 106 -0.24 -12.05 15.51
C GLU A 106 0.53 -12.07 16.84
N GLY A 107 1.69 -11.42 16.93
CA GLY A 107 2.40 -11.19 18.21
C GLY A 107 1.65 -10.28 19.21
N ALA A 108 0.55 -9.64 18.81
CA ALA A 108 -0.31 -8.79 19.65
C ALA A 108 -1.64 -9.48 20.05
N ARG A 109 -1.89 -10.73 19.62
CA ARG A 109 -3.09 -11.47 20.02
C ARG A 109 -2.87 -12.03 21.43
N GLN A 110 -3.32 -11.31 22.45
CA GLN A 110 -3.53 -11.91 23.76
C GLN A 110 -4.51 -13.09 23.58
N PRO A 111 -4.29 -14.24 24.24
CA PRO A 111 -5.17 -15.39 24.09
C PRO A 111 -6.60 -14.94 24.34
N ARG A 112 -7.52 -15.22 23.40
CA ARG A 112 -8.94 -14.99 23.67
C ARG A 112 -9.26 -15.82 24.90
N ASP A 113 -9.64 -15.15 25.98
CA ASP A 113 -10.28 -15.79 27.11
C ASP A 113 -11.47 -16.57 26.55
N THR A 114 -11.33 -17.89 26.45
CA THR A 114 -12.44 -18.83 26.25
C THR A 114 -13.20 -18.94 27.57
N GLY A 115 -13.61 -17.79 28.09
CA GLY A 115 -14.31 -17.61 29.34
C GLY A 115 -15.77 -17.97 29.16
N GLY A 116 -16.06 -19.26 29.29
CA GLY A 116 -17.31 -19.78 29.82
C GLY A 116 -18.57 -19.49 29.00
N ARG A 117 -19.02 -20.52 28.29
CA ARG A 117 -20.46 -20.74 28.04
C ARG A 117 -21.20 -20.59 29.37
N ARG A 118 -21.96 -19.50 29.53
CA ARG A 118 -22.99 -19.40 30.58
C ARG A 118 -24.30 -20.02 30.08
N PRO A 119 -25.08 -20.62 30.99
CA PRO A 119 -26.16 -21.57 30.70
C PRO A 119 -27.30 -20.98 29.87
#